data_AF-A0A926CI06-F1
#
_entry.id   AF-A0A926CI06-F1
#
_cell.length_a   1.000
_cell.length_b   1.000
_cell.length_c   1.000
_cell.angle_alpha   90.00
_cell.angle_beta   90.00
_cell.angle_gamma   90.00
#
_symmetry.space_group_name_H-M   'P 1'
#
loop_
_entity.id
_entity.type
_entity.pdbx_description
1 polymer ?
#
loop_
_entity_poly.entity_id
_entity_poly.type
_entity_poly.pdbx_seq_one_letter_code
_entity_poly.pdbx_strand_id
1 'polypeptide(L)'
;MPSRDDLKHQQTLLTTYRRTLAIQLNQRAALGSAHAPPGLIHGIDEARTNIARIKGLLRSWGADVSDQPDDEEAISTSVMTIGGTTTLSIQPPVAPRLLHQLRGPVVDFVGRKAQIDELVAGIRQRAGQGGAAARR
;
A
#
# COMPACT_ATOMS: atom_id res chain seq x y z
N MET A 1 -37.95 4.51 -1.48
CA MET A 1 -37.98 3.04 -1.26
C MET A 1 -37.53 2.39 -2.55
N PRO A 2 -36.38 1.72 -2.58
CA PRO A 2 -35.93 0.98 -3.77
C PRO A 2 -36.87 -0.20 -4.05
N SER A 3 -37.00 -0.59 -5.31
CA SER A 3 -37.75 -1.77 -5.68
C SER A 3 -36.94 -3.05 -5.39
N ARG A 4 -37.62 -4.21 -5.36
CA ARG A 4 -36.93 -5.51 -5.24
C ARG A 4 -35.97 -5.76 -6.41
N ASP A 5 -36.28 -5.23 -7.59
CA ASP A 5 -35.44 -5.37 -8.77
C ASP A 5 -34.18 -4.50 -8.67
N ASP A 6 -34.29 -3.30 -8.10
CA ASP A 6 -33.12 -2.45 -7.80
C ASP A 6 -32.15 -3.13 -6.82
N LEU A 7 -32.70 -3.75 -5.77
CA LEU A 7 -31.89 -4.51 -4.80
C LEU A 7 -31.14 -5.67 -5.48
N LYS A 8 -31.83 -6.46 -6.30
CA LYS A 8 -31.22 -7.57 -7.05
C LYS A 8 -30.17 -7.09 -8.04
N HIS A 9 -30.43 -5.97 -8.71
CA HIS A 9 -29.50 -5.38 -9.65
C HIS A 9 -28.21 -4.96 -8.94
N GLN A 10 -28.32 -4.25 -7.81
CA GLN A 10 -27.14 -3.84 -7.03
C GLN A 10 -26.37 -5.03 -6.46
N GLN A 11 -27.04 -6.08 -6.00
CA GLN A 11 -26.37 -7.33 -5.58
C GLN A 11 -25.64 -8.03 -6.73
N THR A 12 -26.21 -8.00 -7.94
CA THR A 12 -25.58 -8.56 -9.14
C THR A 12 -24.33 -7.77 -9.53
N LEU A 13 -24.42 -6.43 -9.49
CA LEU A 13 -23.28 -5.55 -9.72
C LEU A 13 -22.18 -5.80 -8.68
N LEU A 14 -22.53 -5.89 -7.39
CA LEU A 14 -21.59 -6.17 -6.31
C LEU A 14 -20.84 -7.49 -6.55
N THR A 15 -21.55 -8.55 -6.91
CA THR A 15 -20.96 -9.86 -7.22
C THR A 15 -20.03 -9.78 -8.43
N THR A 16 -20.41 -9.01 -9.45
CA THR A 16 -19.61 -8.81 -10.66
C THR A 16 -18.31 -8.09 -10.34
N TYR A 17 -18.36 -6.99 -9.59
CA TYR A 17 -17.14 -6.27 -9.19
C TYR A 17 -16.23 -7.11 -8.32
N ARG A 18 -16.77 -7.91 -7.39
CA ARG A 18 -15.97 -8.85 -6.57
C ARG A 18 -15.23 -9.87 -7.42
N ARG A 19 -15.89 -10.43 -8.44
CA ARG A 19 -15.24 -11.36 -9.38
C ARG A 19 -14.12 -10.68 -10.16
N THR A 20 -14.37 -9.46 -10.66
CA THR A 20 -13.35 -8.67 -11.38
C THR A 20 -12.16 -8.34 -10.49
N LEU A 21 -12.41 -7.90 -9.25
CA LEU A 21 -11.38 -7.59 -8.28
C LEU A 21 -10.51 -8.81 -7.97
N ALA A 22 -11.11 -9.98 -7.76
CA ALA A 22 -10.36 -11.21 -7.53
C ALA A 22 -9.43 -11.56 -8.72
N ILE A 23 -9.90 -11.39 -9.95
CA ILE A 23 -9.08 -11.62 -11.16
C ILE A 23 -7.92 -10.61 -11.22
N GLN A 24 -8.19 -9.33 -10.98
CA GLN A 24 -7.16 -8.29 -11.03
C GLN A 24 -6.12 -8.45 -9.92
N LEU A 25 -6.53 -8.84 -8.71
CA LEU A 25 -5.62 -9.15 -7.60
C LEU A 25 -4.75 -10.35 -7.92
N ASN A 26 -5.30 -11.39 -8.53
CA ASN A 26 -4.53 -12.54 -9.00
C ASN A 26 -3.52 -12.15 -10.09
N GLN A 27 -3.92 -11.30 -11.05
CA GLN A 27 -3.00 -10.78 -12.07
C GLN A 27 -1.88 -9.95 -11.44
N ARG A 28 -2.20 -9.10 -10.46
CA ARG A 28 -1.22 -8.31 -9.72
C ARG A 28 -0.26 -9.19 -8.93
N ALA A 29 -0.74 -10.29 -8.35
CA ALA A 29 0.08 -11.27 -7.67
C ALA A 29 1.00 -12.03 -8.64
N ALA A 30 0.53 -12.38 -9.84
CA ALA A 30 1.32 -13.10 -10.84
C ALA A 30 2.43 -12.23 -11.47
N LEU A 31 2.13 -10.95 -11.74
CA LEU A 31 3.09 -9.99 -12.30
C LEU A 31 4.04 -9.44 -11.23
N GLY A 32 3.61 -9.42 -9.97
CA GLY A 32 4.28 -8.72 -8.89
C GLY A 32 3.98 -7.22 -8.90
N SER A 33 4.04 -6.60 -7.72
CA SER A 33 3.67 -5.18 -7.54
C SER A 33 4.55 -4.21 -8.33
N ALA A 34 5.80 -4.57 -8.60
CA ALA A 34 6.76 -3.72 -9.32
C ALA A 34 6.53 -3.69 -10.84
N HIS A 35 5.84 -4.70 -11.39
CA HIS A 35 5.58 -4.83 -12.83
C HIS A 35 4.10 -4.72 -13.17
N ALA A 36 3.26 -4.39 -12.18
CA ALA A 36 1.84 -4.18 -12.39
C ALA A 36 1.63 -2.94 -13.30
N PRO A 37 0.96 -3.09 -14.45
CA PRO A 37 0.67 -1.95 -15.30
C PRO A 37 -0.20 -0.92 -14.57
N PRO A 38 -0.05 0.39 -14.84
CA PRO A 38 -0.88 1.43 -14.21
C PRO A 38 -2.38 1.17 -14.36
N GLY A 39 -2.81 0.67 -15.53
CA GLY A 39 -4.21 0.32 -15.77
C GLY A 39 -4.75 -0.78 -14.86
N LEU A 40 -3.90 -1.72 -14.42
CA LEU A 40 -4.30 -2.76 -13.48
C LEU A 40 -4.46 -2.21 -12.06
N ILE A 41 -3.56 -1.30 -11.66
CA ILE A 41 -3.63 -0.61 -10.36
C ILE A 41 -4.91 0.23 -10.28
N HIS A 42 -5.14 1.08 -11.30
CA HIS A 42 -6.37 1.88 -11.39
C HIS A 42 -7.63 1.02 -11.43
N GLY A 43 -7.60 -0.11 -12.14
CA GLY A 43 -8.73 -1.04 -12.20
C GLY A 43 -9.08 -1.64 -10.84
N ILE A 44 -8.08 -1.96 -10.01
CA ILE A 44 -8.28 -2.47 -8.65
C ILE A 44 -8.91 -1.39 -7.75
N ASP A 45 -8.39 -0.16 -7.80
CA ASP A 45 -8.90 0.94 -7.00
C ASP A 45 -10.34 1.32 -7.40
N GLU A 46 -10.62 1.30 -8.71
CA GLU A 46 -11.96 1.54 -9.24
C GLU A 46 -12.94 0.44 -8.79
N ALA A 47 -12.54 -0.83 -8.89
CA ALA A 47 -13.37 -1.95 -8.46
C ALA A 47 -13.71 -1.85 -6.97
N ARG A 48 -12.73 -1.56 -6.11
CA ARG A 48 -12.93 -1.36 -4.66
C ARG A 48 -13.82 -0.17 -4.36
N THR A 49 -13.62 0.96 -5.04
CA THR A 49 -14.45 2.16 -4.88
C THR A 49 -15.92 1.87 -5.24
N ASN A 50 -16.15 1.16 -6.35
CA ASN A 50 -17.50 0.77 -6.76
C ASN A 50 -18.14 -0.22 -5.78
N ILE A 51 -17.38 -1.19 -5.27
CA ILE A 51 -17.85 -2.10 -4.22
C ILE A 51 -18.29 -1.31 -2.97
N ALA A 52 -17.44 -0.41 -2.47
CA ALA A 52 -17.76 0.43 -1.30
C ALA A 52 -19.03 1.26 -1.53
N ARG A 53 -19.17 1.85 -2.72
CA ARG A 53 -20.36 2.63 -3.11
C ARG A 53 -21.63 1.79 -3.10
N ILE A 54 -21.60 0.61 -3.73
CA ILE A 54 -22.75 -0.30 -3.81
C ILE A 54 -23.11 -0.83 -2.41
N LYS A 55 -22.12 -1.19 -1.58
CA LYS A 55 -22.34 -1.58 -0.18
C LYS A 55 -23.02 -0.46 0.61
N GLY A 56 -22.54 0.78 0.48
CA GLY A 56 -23.15 1.94 1.12
C GLY A 56 -24.61 2.15 0.69
N LEU A 57 -24.89 2.01 -0.61
CA LEU A 57 -26.25 2.12 -1.13
C LEU A 57 -27.16 1.01 -0.59
N LEU A 58 -26.71 -0.25 -0.63
CA LEU A 58 -27.46 -1.39 -0.11
C LEU A 58 -27.74 -1.27 1.39
N ARG A 59 -26.77 -0.79 2.18
CA ARG A 59 -26.94 -0.52 3.62
C ARG A 59 -27.92 0.63 3.86
N SER A 60 -27.88 1.68 3.05
CA SER A 60 -28.86 2.78 3.13
C SER A 60 -30.29 2.32 2.88
N TRP A 61 -30.45 1.21 2.17
CA TRP A 61 -31.71 0.55 1.89
C TRP A 61 -32.11 -0.52 2.92
N GLY A 62 -31.29 -0.74 3.95
CA GLY A 62 -31.54 -1.73 5.01
C GLY A 62 -31.16 -3.17 4.63
N ALA A 63 -30.44 -3.38 3.53
CA ALA A 63 -29.91 -4.70 3.19
C ALA A 63 -28.61 -4.96 3.95
N ASP A 64 -28.51 -6.14 4.57
CA ASP A 64 -27.27 -6.60 5.19
C ASP A 64 -26.29 -7.07 4.12
N VAL A 65 -25.06 -6.54 4.16
CA VAL A 65 -24.02 -6.82 3.17
C VAL A 65 -22.73 -7.16 3.89
N SER A 66 -22.32 -8.42 3.77
CA SER A 66 -21.06 -8.94 4.31
C SER A 66 -19.88 -8.21 3.70
N ASP A 67 -18.98 -7.73 4.55
CA ASP A 67 -17.66 -7.24 4.14
C ASP A 67 -16.73 -8.42 3.86
N GLN A 68 -15.99 -8.35 2.74
CA GLN A 68 -14.92 -9.29 2.42
C GLN A 68 -13.57 -8.61 2.64
N PRO A 69 -12.54 -9.34 3.09
CA PRO A 69 -11.22 -8.76 3.37
C PRO A 69 -10.56 -8.12 2.14
N ASP A 70 -10.88 -8.59 0.94
CA ASP A 70 -10.33 -8.05 -0.31
C ASP A 70 -11.02 -6.75 -0.77
N ASP A 71 -12.22 -6.46 -0.26
CA ASP A 71 -13.01 -5.28 -0.63
C ASP A 71 -12.33 -3.96 -0.19
N GLU A 72 -11.46 -4.02 0.81
CA GLU A 72 -10.72 -2.88 1.33
C GLU A 72 -9.22 -3.14 1.22
N GLU A 73 -8.41 -2.09 0.98
CA GLU A 73 -6.97 -2.25 1.23
C GLU A 73 -6.76 -2.42 2.72
N ALA A 74 -6.03 -3.48 3.10
CA ALA A 74 -5.55 -3.65 4.45
C ALA A 74 -4.62 -2.49 4.82
N ILE A 75 -5.21 -1.40 5.32
CA ILE A 75 -4.51 -0.34 6.03
C ILE A 75 -3.96 -0.99 7.30
N SER A 76 -2.69 -1.40 7.25
CA SER A 76 -1.98 -1.89 8.41
C SER A 76 -1.65 -0.70 9.31
N THR A 77 -2.61 -0.29 10.13
CA THR A 77 -2.42 0.71 11.18
C THR A 77 -1.65 0.08 12.33
N SER A 78 -0.32 0.08 12.22
CA SER A 78 0.55 -0.25 13.34
C SER A 78 0.58 0.95 14.29
N VAL A 79 -0.22 0.90 15.35
CA VAL A 79 -0.17 1.88 16.45
C VAL A 79 1.06 1.57 17.29
N MET A 80 2.11 2.38 17.16
CA MET A 80 3.29 2.26 18.01
C MET A 80 3.16 3.23 19.19
N THR A 81 2.83 2.70 20.37
CA THR A 81 2.78 3.48 21.62
C THR A 81 4.21 3.61 22.17
N ILE A 82 4.77 4.82 22.15
CA ILE A 82 6.06 5.13 22.77
C ILE A 82 5.79 6.04 23.98
N GLY A 83 6.04 5.53 25.19
CA GLY A 83 6.22 6.37 26.39
C GLY A 83 5.02 7.21 26.87
N GLY A 84 3.77 6.78 26.67
CA GLY A 84 2.59 7.45 27.25
C GLY A 84 2.10 8.72 26.54
N THR A 85 2.76 9.12 25.45
CA THR A 85 2.27 10.18 24.56
C THR A 85 1.66 9.56 23.30
N THR A 86 0.34 9.61 23.18
CA THR A 86 -0.38 9.16 21.98
C THR A 86 -0.18 10.18 20.85
N THR A 87 0.87 10.03 20.05
CA THR A 87 1.05 10.82 18.83
C THR A 87 0.31 10.14 17.67
N LEU A 88 -0.74 10.80 17.17
CA LEU A 88 -1.40 10.44 15.91
C LEU A 88 -0.45 10.73 14.74
N SER A 89 0.38 9.76 14.38
CA SER A 89 1.15 9.79 13.14
C SER A 89 0.31 9.16 12.04
N ILE A 90 -0.30 10.00 11.20
CA ILE A 90 -1.00 9.54 9.99
C ILE A 90 0.09 9.06 9.00
N GLN A 91 0.42 7.77 9.02
CA GLN A 91 1.21 7.15 7.96
C GLN A 91 0.30 6.96 6.72
N PRO A 92 0.76 7.31 5.51
CA PRO A 92 0.12 6.82 4.28
C PRO A 92 0.19 5.27 4.25
N PRO A 93 -0.79 4.60 3.64
CA PRO A 93 -0.89 3.14 3.67
C PRO A 93 0.35 2.50 3.03
N VAL A 94 1.22 1.95 3.88
CA VAL A 94 2.22 0.98 3.47
C VAL A 94 1.48 -0.33 3.21
N ALA A 95 1.37 -0.70 1.94
CA ALA A 95 0.91 -2.01 1.49
C ALA A 95 1.57 -3.13 2.33
N PRO A 96 0.87 -4.25 2.60
CA PRO A 96 1.39 -5.31 3.45
C PRO A 96 2.68 -5.86 2.84
N ARG A 97 3.81 -5.48 3.45
CA ARG A 97 5.10 -6.16 3.32
C ARG A 97 4.91 -7.56 3.87
N LEU A 98 4.54 -8.50 3.00
CA LEU A 98 4.70 -9.92 3.27
C LEU A 98 6.17 -10.16 3.64
N LEU A 99 6.33 -10.85 4.76
CA LEU A 99 7.54 -11.16 5.52
C LEU A 99 8.58 -12.03 4.78
N HIS A 100 8.80 -11.79 3.48
CA HIS A 100 9.81 -12.47 2.66
C HIS A 100 11.03 -11.60 2.34
N GLN A 101 11.15 -10.39 2.91
CA GLN A 101 12.24 -9.44 2.63
C GLN A 101 13.53 -9.69 3.43
N LEU A 102 14.03 -10.92 3.51
CA LEU A 102 15.38 -11.14 4.07
C LEU A 102 16.32 -12.03 3.24
N ARG A 103 15.97 -12.50 2.04
CA ARG A 103 16.94 -13.19 1.17
C ARG A 103 16.66 -13.02 -0.33
N GLY A 104 16.75 -11.80 -0.84
CA GLY A 104 16.97 -11.54 -2.27
C GLY A 104 18.34 -10.89 -2.45
N PRO A 105 19.19 -11.30 -3.41
CA PRO A 105 20.45 -10.61 -3.66
C PRO A 105 20.13 -9.18 -4.08
N VAL A 106 20.63 -8.23 -3.30
CA VAL A 106 20.58 -6.80 -3.63
C VAL A 106 21.42 -6.59 -4.89
N VAL A 107 20.80 -6.64 -6.06
CA VAL A 107 21.47 -6.45 -7.36
C VAL A 107 21.61 -4.97 -7.75
N ASP A 108 21.04 -4.04 -6.97
CA ASP A 108 21.03 -2.61 -7.27
C ASP A 108 22.33 -1.85 -6.91
N PHE A 109 23.36 -2.54 -6.40
CA PHE A 109 24.62 -1.92 -5.98
C PHE A 109 25.84 -2.28 -6.86
N VAL A 110 25.64 -2.88 -8.03
CA VAL A 110 26.77 -3.11 -8.95
C VAL A 110 26.96 -1.87 -9.83
N GLY A 111 28.10 -1.19 -9.67
CA GLY A 111 28.55 -0.10 -10.56
C GLY A 111 28.75 1.28 -9.92
N ARG A 112 28.34 1.49 -8.67
CA ARG A 112 28.53 2.79 -7.95
C ARG A 112 29.58 2.75 -6.85
N LYS A 113 30.52 1.80 -6.88
CA LYS A 113 31.58 1.68 -5.87
C LYS A 113 32.42 2.96 -5.77
N ALA A 114 32.78 3.55 -6.90
CA ALA A 114 33.56 4.79 -6.93
C ALA A 114 32.83 5.97 -6.26
N GLN A 115 31.52 6.12 -6.49
CA GLN A 115 30.71 7.19 -5.90
C GLN A 115 30.54 7.01 -4.39
N ILE A 116 30.42 5.77 -3.91
CA ILE A 116 30.37 5.46 -2.48
C ILE A 116 31.73 5.75 -1.83
N ASP A 117 32.82 5.33 -2.48
CA ASP A 117 34.19 5.55 -1.98
C ASP A 117 34.51 7.07 -1.91
N GLU A 118 34.05 7.86 -2.89
CA GLU A 118 34.18 9.33 -2.91
C GLU A 118 33.36 10.00 -1.80
N LEU A 119 32.13 9.58 -1.59
CA LEU A 119 31.26 10.10 -0.52
C LEU A 119 31.85 9.81 0.87
N VAL A 120 32.34 8.57 1.08
CA VAL A 120 32.97 8.15 2.35
C VAL A 120 34.27 8.92 2.60
N ALA A 121 35.08 9.16 1.56
CA ALA A 121 36.29 9.98 1.67
C ALA A 121 35.98 11.43 2.06
N GLY A 122 34.94 12.04 1.46
CA GLY A 122 34.51 13.39 1.78
C GLY A 122 34.01 13.54 3.22
N ILE A 123 33.24 12.56 3.72
CA ILE A 123 32.77 12.56 5.12
C ILE A 123 33.94 12.44 6.09
N ARG A 124 34.94 11.59 5.80
CA ARG A 124 36.14 11.45 6.64
C ARG A 124 37.01 12.71 6.65
N GLN A 125 37.17 13.39 5.51
CA GLN A 125 37.90 14.67 5.47
C GLN A 125 37.21 15.77 6.29
N ARG A 126 35.88 15.87 6.22
CA ARG A 126 35.12 16.83 7.03
C ARG A 126 35.14 16.51 8.52
N ALA A 127 35.05 15.23 8.88
CA ALA A 127 35.17 14.79 10.26
C ALA A 127 36.59 15.05 10.83
N GLY A 128 37.63 14.96 10.00
CA GLY A 128 39.00 15.29 10.39
C GLY A 128 39.31 16.79 10.48
N GLN A 129 38.69 17.63 9.65
CA GLN A 129 38.92 19.08 9.64
C GLN A 129 38.11 19.84 10.71
N GLY A 130 37.02 19.27 11.22
CA GLY A 130 36.23 19.88 12.30
C GLY A 130 36.89 19.89 13.68
N GLY A 131 38.04 19.23 13.85
CA GLY A 131 38.73 19.11 15.14
C GLY A 131 39.89 20.09 15.39
N ALA A 132 40.36 20.84 14.38
CA ALA A 132 41.61 21.61 14.48
C ALA A 132 41.44 23.15 14.56
N ALA A 133 40.22 23.68 14.55
CA ALA A 133 39.96 25.13 14.52
C ALA A 133 39.32 25.69 15.80
N ALA A 134 39.51 25.01 16.95
CA ALA A 134 39.03 25.49 18.25
C ALA A 134 40.10 25.27 19.33
N ARG A 135 41.24 25.96 19.20
CA ARG A 135 42.19 26.30 20.27
C ARG A 135 43.32 27.15 19.68
N ARG A 136 43.12 28.47 19.61
CA ARG A 136 44.04 29.53 20.05
C ARG A 136 43.42 30.89 19.76
#